data_AF-A0A0C2W0P5-F1
#
_entry.id   AF-A0A0C2W0P5-F1
#
_cell.length_a   1.000
_cell.length_b   1.000
_cell.length_c   1.000
_cell.angle_alpha   90.00
_cell.angle_beta   90.00
_cell.angle_gamma   90.00
#
_symmetry.space_group_name_H-M   'P 1'
#
loop_
_entity.id
_entity.type
_entity.pdbx_description
1 polymer ?
#
loop_
_entity_poly.entity_id
_entity_poly.type
_entity_poly.pdbx_seq_one_letter_code
_entity_poly.pdbx_strand_id
1 'polypeptide(L)'
;MEIERINDHTVKFYISYGDIEDRGFDREEIWYNRDKSEELFWEMMDEVHQEEDFTVEGPLWIQVQALEKGLEILVTKAQVTKDGQKFDLPMQDDKNGPGLSNQIEDYLDQHFDMEDEQQEEMEMKLVLRFQDFEDVIALSKRFVQEDRLLTKLFSYENQYYLYTDFPENQFEEDDYENISSLLFEYGKATSVTVHRLEEYGKVIMNDQVFNQVNEYFN
;
A
#
# COMPACT_ATOMS: atom_id res chain seq x y z
N MET A 1 -0.42 5.96 -31.21
CA MET A 1 0.69 5.64 -30.28
C MET A 1 2.03 5.69 -31.02
N GLU A 2 3.07 6.25 -30.39
CA GLU A 2 4.46 6.24 -30.86
C GLU A 2 5.35 5.59 -29.79
N ILE A 3 6.25 4.71 -30.20
CA ILE A 3 7.20 4.00 -29.31
C ILE A 3 8.61 4.42 -29.73
N GLU A 4 9.41 4.88 -28.78
CA GLU A 4 10.80 5.24 -28.98
C GLU A 4 11.68 4.46 -28.01
N ARG A 5 12.59 3.64 -28.55
CA ARG A 5 13.59 2.93 -27.74
C ARG A 5 14.73 3.88 -27.42
N ILE A 6 14.82 4.27 -26.16
CA ILE A 6 15.93 5.11 -25.68
C ILE A 6 17.18 4.25 -25.52
N ASN A 7 17.07 3.06 -24.89
CA ASN A 7 18.18 2.14 -24.62
C ASN A 7 17.70 0.67 -24.55
N ASP A 8 18.63 -0.29 -24.38
CA ASP A 8 18.31 -1.72 -24.08
C ASP A 8 17.52 -1.94 -22.78
N HIS A 9 17.49 -0.95 -21.90
CA HIS A 9 16.83 -1.03 -20.59
C HIS A 9 15.75 0.02 -20.38
N THR A 10 15.53 0.91 -21.36
CA THR A 10 14.59 2.03 -21.23
C THR A 10 13.79 2.21 -22.53
N VAL A 11 12.47 2.13 -22.41
CA VAL A 11 11.52 2.36 -23.50
C VAL A 11 10.69 3.59 -23.18
N LYS A 12 10.46 4.43 -24.19
CA LYS A 12 9.65 5.63 -24.12
C LYS A 12 8.40 5.43 -24.97
N PHE A 13 7.24 5.74 -24.40
CA PHE A 13 5.95 5.68 -25.05
C PHE A 13 5.35 7.06 -25.13
N TYR A 14 4.71 7.35 -26.26
CA TYR A 14 3.86 8.52 -26.43
C TYR A 14 2.48 8.06 -26.87
N ILE A 15 1.47 8.39 -26.07
CA ILE A 15 0.07 8.09 -26.36
C ILE A 15 -0.73 9.40 -26.38
N SER A 16 -1.48 9.63 -27.45
CA SER A 16 -2.31 10.84 -27.54
C SER A 16 -3.59 10.70 -26.72
N TYR A 17 -4.22 11.80 -26.31
CA TYR A 17 -5.50 11.72 -25.60
C TYR A 17 -6.61 11.04 -26.43
N GLY A 18 -6.58 11.19 -27.75
CA GLY A 18 -7.52 10.49 -28.63
C GLY A 18 -7.31 8.97 -28.65
N ASP A 19 -6.06 8.50 -28.54
CA ASP A 19 -5.72 7.06 -28.45
C ASP A 19 -6.12 6.46 -27.09
N ILE A 20 -6.09 7.27 -26.02
CA ILE A 20 -6.51 6.90 -24.66
C ILE A 20 -8.04 6.71 -24.61
N GLU A 21 -8.77 7.67 -25.16
CA GLU A 21 -10.24 7.65 -25.21
C GLU A 21 -10.78 6.52 -26.11
N ASP A 22 -10.11 6.20 -27.23
CA ASP A 22 -10.50 5.09 -28.13
C ASP A 22 -10.36 3.72 -27.46
N ARG A 23 -9.39 3.58 -26.54
CA ARG A 23 -9.22 2.39 -25.70
C ARG A 23 -10.18 2.34 -24.50
N GLY A 24 -11.01 3.37 -24.32
CA GLY A 24 -12.02 3.43 -23.26
C GLY A 24 -11.46 3.82 -21.89
N PHE A 25 -10.30 4.48 -21.84
CA PHE A 25 -9.74 5.05 -20.62
C PHE A 25 -10.02 6.55 -20.56
N ASP A 26 -10.49 7.04 -19.42
CA ASP A 26 -10.56 8.47 -19.18
C ASP A 26 -9.20 9.01 -18.71
N ARG A 27 -8.87 10.24 -19.13
CA ARG A 27 -7.61 10.91 -18.77
C ARG A 27 -7.36 10.97 -17.26
N GLU A 28 -8.43 11.04 -16.46
CA GLU A 28 -8.39 11.12 -14.99
C GLU A 28 -8.30 9.70 -14.38
N GLU A 29 -8.91 8.70 -15.01
CA GLU A 29 -8.85 7.31 -14.53
C GLU A 29 -7.44 6.71 -14.63
N ILE A 30 -6.63 7.11 -15.60
CA ILE A 30 -5.22 6.66 -15.69
C ILE A 30 -4.40 7.11 -14.46
N TRP A 31 -4.74 8.25 -13.84
CA TRP A 31 -4.03 8.74 -12.65
C TRP A 31 -4.63 8.23 -11.35
N TYR A 32 -5.95 8.08 -11.27
CA TYR A 32 -6.66 7.75 -10.02
C TYR A 32 -7.02 6.27 -9.87
N ASN A 33 -6.92 5.47 -10.93
CA ASN A 33 -7.30 4.07 -10.91
C ASN A 33 -6.10 3.18 -11.28
N ARG A 34 -5.51 2.57 -10.25
CA ARG A 34 -4.34 1.69 -10.38
C ARG A 34 -4.59 0.51 -11.31
N ASP A 35 -5.74 -0.16 -11.19
CA ASP A 35 -6.05 -1.32 -12.03
C ASP A 35 -6.11 -0.91 -13.51
N LYS A 36 -6.64 0.28 -13.80
CA LYS A 36 -6.73 0.82 -15.15
C LYS A 36 -5.39 1.31 -15.69
N SER A 37 -4.56 1.91 -14.85
CA SER A 37 -3.21 2.30 -15.25
C SER A 37 -2.35 1.06 -15.52
N GLU A 38 -2.38 0.05 -14.66
CA GLU A 38 -1.72 -1.24 -14.87
C GLU A 38 -2.21 -1.94 -16.16
N GLU A 39 -3.52 -1.97 -16.42
CA GLU A 39 -4.10 -2.53 -17.66
C GLU A 39 -3.52 -1.85 -18.91
N LEU A 40 -3.51 -0.51 -18.93
CA LEU A 40 -2.90 0.26 -20.03
C LEU A 40 -1.41 -0.07 -20.17
N PHE A 41 -0.63 -0.14 -19.08
CA PHE A 41 0.80 -0.47 -19.18
C PHE A 41 1.03 -1.89 -19.70
N TRP A 42 0.25 -2.88 -19.26
CA TRP A 42 0.37 -4.24 -19.76
C TRP A 42 0.02 -4.35 -21.25
N GLU A 43 -1.02 -3.66 -21.72
CA GLU A 43 -1.34 -3.60 -23.15
C GLU A 43 -0.19 -2.99 -23.96
N MET A 44 0.40 -1.90 -23.46
CA MET A 44 1.52 -1.22 -24.12
C MET A 44 2.80 -2.08 -24.13
N MET A 45 3.04 -2.84 -23.07
CA MET A 45 4.17 -3.77 -22.98
C MET A 45 3.96 -5.03 -23.84
N ASP A 46 2.72 -5.52 -23.97
CA ASP A 46 2.38 -6.64 -24.87
C ASP A 46 2.58 -6.25 -26.34
N GLU A 47 2.20 -5.02 -26.71
CA GLU A 47 2.42 -4.48 -28.07
C GLU A 47 3.92 -4.37 -28.40
N VAL A 48 4.77 -4.01 -27.42
CA VAL A 48 6.25 -4.01 -27.56
C VAL A 48 6.83 -5.43 -27.62
N HIS A 49 6.26 -6.37 -26.87
CA HIS A 49 6.68 -7.77 -26.83
C HIS A 49 6.54 -8.49 -28.18
N GLN A 50 5.62 -8.03 -29.04
CA GLN A 50 5.39 -8.62 -30.37
C GLN A 50 6.40 -8.14 -31.43
N GLU A 51 7.06 -6.99 -31.24
CA GLU A 51 8.04 -6.45 -32.19
C GLU A 51 9.50 -6.62 -31.75
N GLU A 52 9.80 -6.73 -30.45
CA GLU A 52 11.19 -6.81 -29.96
C GLU A 52 11.36 -7.83 -28.82
N ASP A 53 12.53 -8.48 -28.80
CA ASP A 53 13.00 -9.50 -27.82
C ASP A 53 13.25 -8.89 -26.42
N PHE A 54 12.31 -8.11 -25.89
CA PHE A 54 12.38 -7.49 -24.58
C PHE A 54 11.70 -8.40 -23.55
N THR A 55 12.45 -9.31 -22.92
CA THR A 55 11.90 -10.14 -21.84
C THR A 55 11.74 -9.30 -20.56
N VAL A 56 10.50 -8.94 -20.25
CA VAL A 56 10.11 -8.24 -19.03
C VAL A 56 10.15 -9.18 -17.83
N GLU A 57 11.35 -9.59 -17.42
CA GLU A 57 11.58 -10.25 -16.13
C GLU A 57 12.30 -9.28 -15.19
N GLY A 58 11.59 -8.83 -14.16
CA GLY A 58 12.11 -7.99 -13.07
C GLY A 58 11.24 -6.76 -12.76
N PRO A 59 11.58 -6.03 -11.69
CA PRO A 59 10.90 -4.78 -11.32
C PRO A 59 11.12 -3.71 -12.40
N LEU A 60 10.04 -2.99 -12.72
CA LEU A 60 10.03 -1.90 -13.69
C LEU A 60 9.84 -0.57 -12.98
N TRP A 61 10.62 0.41 -13.37
CA TRP A 61 10.45 1.80 -13.00
C TRP A 61 9.64 2.50 -14.07
N ILE A 62 8.52 3.12 -13.69
CA ILE A 62 7.61 3.78 -14.63
C ILE A 62 7.50 5.26 -14.25
N GLN A 63 7.76 6.13 -15.22
CA GLN A 63 7.58 7.58 -15.07
C GLN A 63 6.54 8.04 -16.10
N VAL A 64 5.49 8.74 -15.65
CA VAL A 64 4.44 9.27 -16.51
C VAL A 64 4.47 10.80 -16.50
N GLN A 65 4.49 11.41 -17.67
CA GLN A 65 4.45 12.85 -17.87
C GLN A 65 3.24 13.24 -18.73
N ALA A 66 2.36 14.07 -18.19
CA ALA A 66 1.29 14.67 -18.97
C ALA A 66 1.84 15.79 -19.88
N LEU A 67 1.49 15.73 -21.17
CA LEU A 67 1.76 16.75 -22.18
C LEU A 67 0.43 17.36 -22.65
N GLU A 68 0.47 18.53 -23.30
CA GLU A 68 -0.75 19.21 -23.79
C GLU A 68 -1.55 18.38 -24.82
N LYS A 69 -0.95 17.36 -25.42
CA LYS A 69 -1.56 16.54 -26.49
C LYS A 69 -1.59 15.03 -26.20
N GLY A 70 -1.07 14.59 -25.05
CA GLY A 70 -1.03 13.18 -24.70
C GLY A 70 -0.27 12.90 -23.41
N LEU A 71 0.04 11.64 -23.18
CA LEU A 71 0.90 11.16 -22.10
C LEU A 71 2.21 10.64 -22.69
N GLU A 72 3.31 11.00 -22.03
CA GLU A 72 4.64 10.44 -22.25
C GLU A 72 4.97 9.51 -21.09
N ILE A 73 5.29 8.25 -21.37
CA ILE A 73 5.58 7.24 -20.35
C ILE A 73 7.00 6.72 -20.59
N LEU A 74 7.85 6.72 -19.56
CA LEU A 74 9.20 6.16 -19.60
C LEU A 74 9.26 4.92 -18.71
N VAL A 75 9.61 3.77 -19.28
CA VAL A 75 9.74 2.50 -18.55
C VAL A 75 11.19 2.10 -18.53
N THR A 76 11.78 1.96 -17.33
CA THR A 76 13.17 1.55 -17.14
C THR A 76 13.24 0.25 -16.32
N LYS A 77 14.01 -0.72 -16.81
CA LYS A 77 14.25 -1.97 -16.07
C LYS A 77 15.18 -1.70 -14.88
N ALA A 78 14.71 -1.93 -13.65
CA ALA A 78 15.55 -1.84 -12.47
C ALA A 78 16.45 -3.07 -12.36
N GLN A 79 17.74 -2.87 -12.09
CA GLN A 79 18.67 -3.98 -11.84
C GLN A 79 18.83 -4.18 -10.32
N VAL A 80 18.61 -5.42 -9.87
CA VAL A 80 18.79 -5.78 -8.46
C VAL A 80 20.29 -5.96 -8.20
N THR A 81 20.85 -5.17 -7.30
CA THR A 81 22.23 -5.39 -6.84
C THR A 81 22.32 -6.64 -5.95
N LYS A 82 23.48 -7.30 -5.97
CA LYS A 82 23.72 -8.61 -5.34
C LYS A 82 23.55 -8.66 -3.80
N ASP A 83 23.21 -7.54 -3.15
CA ASP A 83 22.99 -7.46 -1.70
C ASP A 83 21.49 -7.44 -1.30
N GLY A 84 20.57 -7.52 -2.27
CA GLY A 84 19.15 -7.80 -2.02
C GLY A 84 18.37 -6.71 -1.26
N GLN A 85 18.96 -5.54 -1.01
CA GLN A 85 18.31 -4.44 -0.27
C GLN A 85 18.27 -3.11 -1.04
N LYS A 86 18.84 -3.01 -2.25
CA LYS A 86 18.82 -1.79 -3.05
C LYS A 86 18.62 -2.06 -4.54
N PHE A 87 17.62 -1.41 -5.13
CA PHE A 87 17.43 -1.32 -6.57
C PHE A 87 18.37 -0.23 -7.11
N ASP A 88 19.22 -0.59 -8.07
CA ASP A 88 20.12 0.36 -8.72
C ASP A 88 19.60 0.59 -10.14
N LEU A 89 19.32 1.85 -10.47
CA LEU A 89 19.01 2.24 -11.84
C LEU A 89 20.33 2.30 -12.62
N PRO A 90 20.45 1.65 -13.79
CA PRO A 90 21.65 1.75 -14.61
C PRO A 90 21.75 3.14 -15.25
N MET A 91 22.12 4.16 -14.47
CA MET A 91 22.42 5.50 -14.95
C MET A 91 23.94 5.60 -15.12
N GLN A 92 24.44 5.44 -16.35
CA GLN A 92 25.82 5.81 -16.67
C GLN A 92 25.94 7.35 -16.74
N ASP A 93 26.71 7.91 -15.81
CA ASP A 93 27.82 8.87 -16.00
C ASP A 93 27.80 9.83 -17.21
N ASP A 94 26.64 10.38 -17.60
CA ASP A 94 26.61 11.46 -18.58
C ASP A 94 26.77 12.82 -17.88
N LYS A 95 27.86 13.49 -18.26
CA LYS A 95 28.48 14.64 -17.60
C LYS A 95 27.68 15.93 -17.76
N ASN A 96 26.43 15.98 -17.30
CA ASN A 96 25.68 17.22 -17.21
C ASN A 96 24.87 17.30 -15.91
N GLY A 97 25.58 17.63 -14.82
CA GLY A 97 25.00 18.26 -13.64
C GLY A 97 24.92 17.36 -12.40
N PRO A 98 25.71 17.63 -11.33
CA PRO A 98 25.65 16.91 -10.06
C PRO A 98 24.39 17.24 -9.22
N GLY A 99 23.30 17.63 -9.88
CA GLY A 99 22.02 17.97 -9.25
C GLY A 99 20.94 16.90 -9.45
N LEU A 100 20.96 16.17 -10.58
CA LEU A 100 19.85 15.27 -10.91
C LEU A 100 19.99 13.90 -10.25
N SER A 101 21.18 13.30 -10.15
CA SER A 101 21.32 11.98 -9.51
C SER A 101 21.05 12.05 -8.01
N ASN A 102 21.55 13.09 -7.33
CA ASN A 102 21.25 13.29 -5.91
C ASN A 102 19.79 13.64 -5.69
N GLN A 103 19.16 14.41 -6.59
CA GLN A 103 17.72 14.62 -6.51
C GLN A 103 16.95 13.33 -6.75
N ILE A 104 17.39 12.44 -7.64
CA ILE A 104 16.74 11.15 -7.88
C ILE A 104 16.97 10.20 -6.70
N GLU A 105 18.15 10.23 -6.06
CA GLU A 105 18.44 9.44 -4.86
C GLU A 105 17.67 9.96 -3.64
N ASP A 106 17.58 11.28 -3.44
CA ASP A 106 16.68 11.92 -2.46
C ASP A 106 15.21 11.68 -2.80
N TYR A 107 14.82 11.68 -4.08
CA TYR A 107 13.46 11.31 -4.51
C TYR A 107 13.21 9.82 -4.41
N LEU A 108 14.21 8.94 -4.44
CA LEU A 108 14.07 7.50 -4.26
C LEU A 108 13.98 7.17 -2.77
N ASP A 109 14.82 7.76 -1.92
CA ASP A 109 14.66 7.66 -0.48
C ASP A 109 13.33 8.31 -0.05
N GLN A 110 12.92 9.44 -0.65
CA GLN A 110 11.58 10.01 -0.42
C GLN A 110 10.46 9.20 -1.10
N HIS A 111 10.57 8.60 -2.30
CA HIS A 111 9.49 7.82 -2.93
C HIS A 111 9.37 6.38 -2.42
N PHE A 112 10.42 5.79 -1.88
CA PHE A 112 10.29 4.55 -1.11
C PHE A 112 9.64 4.82 0.26
N ASP A 113 9.73 6.05 0.78
CA ASP A 113 8.91 6.54 1.90
C ASP A 113 7.55 7.16 1.44
N MET A 114 7.37 7.50 0.16
CA MET A 114 6.15 8.07 -0.45
C MET A 114 5.41 7.06 -1.37
N GLU A 115 5.59 5.75 -1.18
CA GLU A 115 4.56 4.77 -1.58
C GLU A 115 3.33 4.83 -0.64
N ASP A 116 3.36 5.66 0.41
CA ASP A 116 2.24 5.95 1.32
C ASP A 116 1.97 7.47 1.48
N GLU A 117 2.12 8.29 0.42
CA GLU A 117 1.70 9.71 0.42
C GLU A 117 0.58 10.04 -0.58
N GLN A 118 -0.31 9.09 -0.86
CA GLN A 118 -1.71 9.49 -0.78
C GLN A 118 -1.96 9.72 0.71
N GLN A 119 -2.73 10.74 1.09
CA GLN A 119 -3.47 10.62 2.35
C GLN A 119 -4.40 9.42 2.18
N GLU A 120 -3.88 8.19 2.28
CA GLU A 120 -4.58 7.19 3.06
C GLU A 120 -4.76 7.90 4.39
N GLU A 121 -5.97 8.43 4.64
CA GLU A 121 -6.41 8.71 6.00
C GLU A 121 -5.88 7.53 6.81
N MET A 122 -4.88 7.78 7.65
CA MET A 122 -4.16 6.73 8.35
C MET A 122 -5.24 5.95 9.04
N GLU A 123 -5.60 4.77 8.50
CA GLU A 123 -6.80 4.08 8.97
C GLU A 123 -6.42 3.67 10.38
N MET A 124 -6.88 4.44 11.37
CA MET A 124 -6.62 4.18 12.78
C MET A 124 -7.52 3.02 13.19
N LYS A 125 -7.25 1.86 12.61
CA LYS A 125 -7.97 0.61 12.70
C LYS A 125 -6.93 -0.49 12.79
N LEU A 126 -7.20 -1.44 13.68
CA LEU A 126 -6.27 -2.51 13.97
C LEU A 126 -7.03 -3.83 14.07
N VAL A 127 -6.50 -4.87 13.44
CA VAL A 127 -6.94 -6.25 13.69
C VAL A 127 -5.79 -7.00 14.34
N LEU A 128 -6.05 -7.48 15.55
CA LEU A 128 -5.11 -8.30 16.30
C LEU A 128 -5.63 -9.71 16.48
N ARG A 129 -4.71 -10.65 16.42
CA ARG A 129 -4.95 -12.05 16.71
C ARG A 129 -4.31 -12.45 18.03
N PHE A 130 -5.08 -13.17 18.83
CA PHE A 130 -4.67 -13.75 20.10
C PHE A 130 -4.70 -15.27 20.00
N GLN A 131 -3.74 -15.92 20.68
CA GLN A 131 -3.69 -17.39 20.75
C GLN A 131 -4.68 -17.92 21.77
N ASP A 132 -4.78 -17.25 22.92
CA ASP A 132 -5.69 -17.59 24.00
C ASP A 132 -6.63 -16.43 24.33
N PHE A 133 -7.79 -16.74 24.88
CA PHE A 133 -8.72 -15.72 25.36
C PHE A 133 -8.21 -15.04 26.63
N GLU A 134 -7.37 -15.71 27.43
CA GLU A 134 -6.71 -15.14 28.61
C GLU A 134 -5.90 -13.87 28.28
N ASP A 135 -5.29 -13.80 27.09
CA ASP A 135 -4.56 -12.62 26.64
C ASP A 135 -5.51 -11.41 26.49
N VAL A 136 -6.74 -11.64 26.02
CA VAL A 136 -7.79 -10.62 25.89
C VAL A 136 -8.29 -10.18 27.26
N ILE A 137 -8.42 -11.10 28.22
CA ILE A 137 -8.79 -10.78 29.61
C ILE A 137 -7.70 -9.90 30.25
N ALA A 138 -6.43 -10.26 30.09
CA ALA A 138 -5.31 -9.50 30.64
C ALA A 138 -5.24 -8.09 30.03
N LEU A 139 -5.45 -7.97 28.72
CA LEU A 139 -5.53 -6.70 28.02
C LEU A 139 -6.68 -5.82 28.54
N SER A 140 -7.87 -6.40 28.71
CA SER A 140 -9.07 -5.68 29.15
C SER A 140 -8.88 -4.99 30.51
N LYS A 141 -8.09 -5.57 31.42
CA LYS A 141 -7.79 -4.99 32.73
C LYS A 141 -6.94 -3.72 32.68
N ARG A 142 -6.21 -3.47 31.58
CA ARG A 142 -5.47 -2.23 31.36
C ARG A 142 -6.32 -1.13 30.71
N PHE A 143 -7.36 -1.50 29.96
CA PHE A 143 -8.19 -0.59 29.17
C PHE A 143 -9.53 -0.21 29.83
N VAL A 144 -9.55 -0.05 31.16
CA VAL A 144 -10.77 0.17 31.96
C VAL A 144 -11.44 1.53 31.71
N GLN A 145 -10.82 2.46 30.96
CA GLN A 145 -11.30 3.85 30.82
C GLN A 145 -11.45 4.33 29.38
N GLU A 146 -11.29 3.46 28.38
CA GLU A 146 -11.29 3.84 26.97
C GLU A 146 -12.64 3.54 26.29
N ASP A 147 -13.74 4.09 26.83
CA ASP A 147 -15.11 3.99 26.25
C ASP A 147 -15.21 4.58 24.83
N ARG A 148 -14.17 5.28 24.41
CA ARG A 148 -14.06 5.99 23.13
C ARG A 148 -13.62 5.06 22.00
N LEU A 149 -13.04 3.90 22.32
CA LEU A 149 -12.61 2.90 21.34
C LEU A 149 -13.80 2.04 20.90
N LEU A 150 -13.91 1.86 19.58
CA LEU A 150 -14.84 0.90 19.01
C LEU A 150 -14.13 -0.44 18.91
N THR A 151 -14.57 -1.40 19.71
CA THR A 151 -13.93 -2.72 19.78
C THR A 151 -14.90 -3.84 19.46
N LYS A 152 -14.45 -4.82 18.67
CA LYS A 152 -15.22 -6.04 18.38
C LYS A 152 -14.34 -7.26 18.52
N LEU A 153 -14.88 -8.34 19.08
CA LEU A 153 -14.17 -9.59 19.27
C LEU A 153 -14.83 -10.71 18.47
N PHE A 154 -14.01 -11.41 17.70
CA PHE A 154 -14.41 -12.51 16.84
C PHE A 154 -13.64 -13.78 17.21
N SER A 155 -14.24 -14.93 16.93
CA SER A 155 -13.56 -16.23 16.88
C SER A 155 -13.58 -16.74 15.44
N TYR A 156 -12.41 -17.06 14.92
CA TYR A 156 -12.24 -17.58 13.57
C TYR A 156 -11.08 -18.57 13.58
N GLU A 157 -11.22 -19.71 12.88
CA GLU A 157 -10.19 -20.78 12.81
C GLU A 157 -9.58 -21.18 14.16
N ASN A 158 -10.41 -21.24 15.21
CA ASN A 158 -9.99 -21.62 16.58
C ASN A 158 -9.00 -20.63 17.25
N GLN A 159 -8.95 -19.40 16.74
CA GLN A 159 -8.20 -18.26 17.30
C GLN A 159 -9.15 -17.09 17.58
N TYR A 160 -8.70 -16.12 18.36
CA TYR A 160 -9.46 -14.94 18.72
C TYR A 160 -8.92 -13.71 18.01
N TYR A 161 -9.82 -12.87 17.53
CA TYR A 161 -9.48 -11.67 16.77
C TYR A 161 -10.16 -10.46 17.39
N LEU A 162 -9.38 -9.44 17.76
CA LEU A 162 -9.87 -8.16 18.22
C LEU A 162 -9.73 -7.16 17.07
N TYR A 163 -10.85 -6.58 16.67
CA TYR A 163 -10.88 -5.38 15.86
C TYR A 163 -10.97 -4.18 16.80
N THR A 164 -10.11 -3.19 16.58
CA THR A 164 -10.11 -1.92 17.29
C THR A 164 -10.15 -0.81 16.26
N ASP A 165 -11.06 0.14 16.43
CA ASP A 165 -11.25 1.30 15.58
C ASP A 165 -11.20 2.55 16.46
N PHE A 166 -10.42 3.52 16.00
CA PHE A 166 -10.10 4.76 16.68
C PHE A 166 -10.74 5.89 15.89
N PRO A 167 -11.90 6.39 16.34
CA PRO A 167 -12.58 7.48 15.63
C PRO A 167 -11.69 8.73 15.56
N GLU A 168 -11.46 9.26 14.36
CA GLU A 168 -10.59 10.42 14.10
C GLU A 168 -11.00 11.68 14.88
N ASN A 169 -12.25 11.78 15.28
CA ASN A 169 -12.75 12.89 16.09
C ASN A 169 -12.40 12.79 17.59
N GLN A 170 -11.77 11.69 18.02
CA GLN A 170 -11.49 11.40 19.42
C GLN A 170 -10.04 11.05 19.72
N PHE A 171 -9.25 10.67 18.72
CA PHE A 171 -7.86 10.22 18.86
C PHE A 171 -6.96 10.97 17.88
N GLU A 172 -5.77 11.35 18.34
CA GLU A 172 -4.69 11.87 17.51
C GLU A 172 -3.70 10.73 17.17
N GLU A 173 -2.80 10.95 16.20
CA GLU A 173 -1.80 9.94 15.79
C GLU A 173 -0.94 9.44 16.97
N ASP A 174 -0.53 10.36 17.85
CA ASP A 174 0.22 10.01 19.07
C ASP A 174 -0.56 9.06 19.99
N ASP A 175 -1.89 9.23 20.09
CA ASP A 175 -2.73 8.33 20.88
C ASP A 175 -2.82 6.95 20.23
N TYR A 176 -2.98 6.91 18.91
CA TYR A 176 -2.99 5.67 18.14
C TYR A 176 -1.68 4.90 18.30
N GLU A 177 -0.52 5.55 18.16
CA GLU A 177 0.80 4.91 18.34
C GLU A 177 0.97 4.35 19.77
N ASN A 178 0.58 5.13 20.78
CA ASN A 178 0.71 4.71 22.17
C ASN A 178 -0.21 3.52 22.50
N ILE A 179 -1.47 3.56 22.06
CA ILE A 179 -2.44 2.50 22.31
C ILE A 179 -2.11 1.25 21.50
N SER A 180 -1.78 1.39 20.21
CA SER A 180 -1.38 0.27 19.36
C SER A 180 -0.14 -0.45 19.92
N SER A 181 0.86 0.30 20.40
CA SER A 181 2.04 -0.25 21.08
C SER A 181 1.64 -1.15 22.24
N LEU A 182 0.68 -0.71 23.07
CA LEU A 182 0.17 -1.51 24.18
C LEU A 182 -0.61 -2.74 23.68
N LEU A 183 -1.45 -2.59 22.65
CA LEU A 183 -2.21 -3.70 22.08
C LEU A 183 -1.29 -4.79 21.50
N PHE A 184 -0.16 -4.42 20.90
CA PHE A 184 0.85 -5.34 20.36
C PHE A 184 1.62 -6.13 21.44
N GLU A 185 1.56 -5.73 22.70
CA GLU A 185 2.15 -6.53 23.80
C GLU A 185 1.36 -7.83 24.04
N TYR A 186 0.06 -7.82 23.76
CA TYR A 186 -0.87 -8.92 24.06
C TYR A 186 -1.31 -9.67 22.80
N GLY A 187 -1.34 -9.00 21.65
CA GLY A 187 -1.79 -9.56 20.39
C GLY A 187 -0.76 -9.42 19.27
N LYS A 188 -0.97 -10.14 18.17
CA LYS A 188 -0.17 -9.99 16.96
C LYS A 188 -0.99 -9.41 15.82
N ALA A 189 -0.41 -8.49 15.06
CA ALA A 189 -0.97 -8.04 13.79
C ALA A 189 -1.29 -9.23 12.89
N THR A 190 -2.37 -9.13 12.13
CA THR A 190 -2.79 -10.16 11.17
C THR A 190 -3.19 -9.53 9.85
N SER A 191 -3.00 -10.26 8.76
CA SER A 191 -3.48 -9.88 7.42
C SER A 191 -4.96 -10.17 7.21
N VAL A 192 -5.66 -10.73 8.20
CA VAL A 192 -7.10 -11.00 8.12
C VAL A 192 -7.86 -9.69 8.28
N THR A 193 -8.70 -9.36 7.30
CA THR A 193 -9.52 -8.14 7.31
C THR A 193 -10.75 -8.29 8.20
N VAL A 194 -11.24 -7.16 8.72
CA VAL A 194 -12.49 -7.12 9.51
C VAL A 194 -13.69 -7.67 8.71
N HIS A 195 -13.79 -7.34 7.42
CA HIS A 195 -14.85 -7.84 6.53
C HIS A 195 -14.91 -9.38 6.50
N ARG A 196 -13.74 -10.03 6.42
CA ARG A 196 -13.66 -11.49 6.44
C ARG A 196 -14.09 -12.08 7.78
N LEU A 197 -13.80 -11.40 8.89
CA LEU A 197 -14.24 -11.80 10.22
C LEU A 197 -15.74 -11.57 10.43
N GLU A 198 -16.32 -10.52 9.85
CA GLU A 198 -17.76 -10.26 9.90
C GLU A 198 -18.56 -11.25 9.05
N GLU A 199 -18.02 -11.67 7.89
CA GLU A 199 -18.69 -12.64 7.01
C GLU A 199 -18.52 -14.10 7.46
N TYR A 200 -17.31 -14.49 7.86
CA TYR A 200 -16.96 -15.90 8.11
C TYR A 200 -16.58 -16.20 9.57
N GLY A 201 -16.31 -15.17 10.37
CA GLY A 201 -16.02 -15.29 11.79
C GLY A 201 -17.28 -15.37 12.65
N LYS A 202 -17.11 -15.88 13.86
CA LYS A 202 -18.15 -15.85 14.89
C LYS A 202 -17.95 -14.63 15.78
N VAL A 203 -18.89 -13.70 15.78
CA VAL A 203 -18.90 -12.58 16.72
C VAL A 203 -19.08 -13.11 18.15
N ILE A 204 -18.14 -12.80 19.04
CA ILE A 204 -18.24 -13.07 20.48
C ILE A 204 -18.80 -11.84 21.18
N MET A 205 -18.25 -10.66 20.89
CA MET A 205 -18.66 -9.38 21.46
C MET A 205 -18.63 -8.32 20.35
N ASN A 206 -19.70 -7.53 20.24
CA ASN A 206 -19.91 -6.64 19.10
C ASN A 206 -19.61 -5.16 19.40
N ASP A 207 -19.37 -4.82 20.66
CA ASP A 207 -18.98 -3.47 21.10
C ASP A 207 -18.35 -3.56 22.49
N GLN A 208 -17.61 -2.54 22.92
CA GLN A 208 -17.10 -2.39 24.29
C GLN A 208 -16.49 -3.69 24.85
N VAL A 209 -15.63 -4.35 24.08
CA VAL A 209 -15.07 -5.66 24.42
C VAL A 209 -14.40 -5.62 25.79
N PHE A 210 -13.58 -4.60 26.04
CA PHE A 210 -12.83 -4.48 27.30
C PHE A 210 -13.76 -4.35 28.52
N ASN A 211 -14.84 -3.57 28.40
CA ASN A 211 -15.83 -3.42 29.46
C ASN A 211 -16.59 -4.73 29.70
N GLN A 212 -17.08 -5.37 28.63
CA GLN A 212 -17.80 -6.65 28.75
C GLN A 212 -16.91 -7.74 29.35
N VAL A 213 -15.67 -7.87 28.89
CA VAL A 213 -14.71 -8.84 29.43
C VAL A 213 -14.45 -8.56 30.92
N ASN A 214 -14.27 -7.30 31.31
CA ASN A 214 -14.11 -6.93 32.72
C ASN A 214 -15.38 -7.22 33.55
N GLU A 215 -16.58 -7.09 33.01
CA GLU A 215 -17.82 -7.43 33.74
C GLU A 215 -17.97 -8.94 33.96
N TYR A 216 -17.59 -9.76 32.98
CA TYR A 216 -17.76 -11.22 33.06
C TYR A 216 -16.60 -11.95 33.76
N PHE A 217 -15.39 -11.37 33.76
CA PHE A 217 -14.15 -12.05 34.19
C PHE A 217 -13.35 -11.31 35.28
N ASN A 218 -13.88 -10.26 35.92
CA ASN A 218 -13.31 -9.71 37.18
C ASN A 218 -13.75 -10.49 38.42
#